data_AF-A0A1H7WC23-F1
#
_entry.id   AF-A0A1H7WC23-F1
#
_cell.length_a   1.000
_cell.length_b   1.000
_cell.length_c   1.000
_cell.angle_alpha   90.00
_cell.angle_beta   90.00
_cell.angle_gamma   90.00
#
_symmetry.space_group_name_H-M   'P 1'
#
loop_
_entity.id
_entity.type
_entity.pdbx_description
1 polymer ?
#
loop_
_entity_poly.entity_id
_entity_poly.type
_entity_poly.pdbx_seq_one_letter_code
_entity_poly.pdbx_strand_id
1 'polypeptide(L)'
;MVPIYEENQGLYINSIHTDSIMIWISYMYSFSSECGVLIFPHRDTSFIKINKIKDTNGLIKKVGLGIPQNVDNFTTFKKIMSKNEKVMKNNIILTL
;
A
#
# COMPACT_ATOMS: atom_id res chain seq x y z
N MET A 1 24.13 -4.03 8.70
CA MET A 1 23.53 -3.40 9.89
C MET A 1 22.05 -3.22 9.57
N VAL A 2 21.19 -4.01 10.20
CA VAL A 2 19.72 -3.94 10.04
C VAL A 2 19.22 -2.82 10.94
N PRO A 3 18.39 -1.86 10.48
CA PRO A 3 17.95 -0.78 11.34
C PRO A 3 16.99 -1.32 12.39
N ILE A 4 17.32 -1.06 13.65
CA ILE A 4 16.55 -1.39 14.84
C ILE A 4 15.36 -0.44 14.89
N TYR A 5 14.15 -0.97 14.81
CA TYR A 5 12.92 -0.22 15.11
C TYR A 5 12.74 -0.24 16.62
N GLU A 6 12.90 0.93 17.26
CA GLU A 6 12.52 1.11 18.66
C GLU A 6 11.01 0.87 18.82
N GLU A 7 10.69 -0.15 19.61
CA GLU A 7 9.38 -0.42 20.19
C GLU A 7 8.97 0.74 21.09
N ASN A 8 8.36 1.78 20.55
CA ASN A 8 7.51 2.70 21.31
C ASN A 8 6.49 3.32 20.35
N GLN A 9 5.23 2.90 20.51
CA GLN A 9 4.09 3.06 19.58
C GLN A 9 4.06 2.01 18.47
N GLY A 10 3.54 0.83 18.84
CA GLY A 10 3.25 -0.26 17.92
C GLY A 10 2.49 0.21 16.69
N LEU A 11 3.21 0.36 15.58
CA LEU A 11 2.65 0.60 14.26
C LEU A 11 2.16 -0.74 13.69
N TYR A 12 1.14 -1.30 14.32
CA TYR A 12 0.10 -1.98 13.56
C TYR A 12 -0.48 -0.92 12.62
N ILE A 13 0.03 -0.82 11.40
CA ILE A 13 -0.69 -0.12 10.33
C ILE A 13 -1.78 -1.08 9.82
N ASN A 14 -2.71 -1.44 10.73
CA ASN A 14 -4.03 -2.07 10.60
C ASN A 14 -4.38 -3.08 9.49
N SER A 15 -3.45 -3.63 8.69
CA SER A 15 -3.76 -4.77 7.80
C SER A 15 -2.58 -5.46 7.11
N ILE A 16 -1.32 -5.06 7.36
CA ILE A 16 -0.15 -5.62 6.66
C ILE A 16 0.84 -6.11 7.70
N HIS A 17 1.22 -7.39 7.60
CA HIS A 17 2.28 -7.97 8.43
C HIS A 17 3.58 -7.19 8.24
N THR A 18 4.21 -6.80 9.36
CA THR A 18 5.48 -6.08 9.41
C THR A 18 6.56 -6.76 8.57
N ASP A 19 6.55 -8.10 8.52
CA ASP A 19 7.48 -8.91 7.74
C ASP A 19 7.40 -8.62 6.23
N SER A 20 6.19 -8.41 5.70
CA SER A 20 6.00 -8.08 4.28
C SER A 20 6.60 -6.72 3.93
N ILE A 21 6.58 -5.77 4.88
CA ILE A 21 7.16 -4.43 4.69
C ILE A 21 8.68 -4.51 4.71
N MET A 22 9.27 -5.28 5.64
CA MET A 22 10.72 -5.46 5.69
C MET A 22 11.27 -6.09 4.41
N ILE A 23 10.64 -7.15 3.90
CA ILE A 23 11.00 -7.78 2.63
C ILE A 23 10.94 -6.76 1.48
N TRP A 24 9.87 -5.94 1.45
CA TRP A 24 9.72 -4.89 0.43
C TRP A 24 10.82 -3.84 0.48
N ILE A 25 11.17 -3.38 1.69
CA ILE A 25 12.27 -2.43 1.89
C ILE A 25 13.60 -3.06 1.45
N SER A 26 13.85 -4.34 1.76
CA SER A 26 15.04 -5.04 1.28
C SER A 26 15.11 -5.06 -0.25
N TYR A 27 14.00 -5.32 -0.93
CA TYR A 27 13.95 -5.23 -2.40
C TYR A 27 14.22 -3.81 -2.91
N MET A 28 13.65 -2.78 -2.30
CA MET A 28 13.94 -1.39 -2.67
C MET A 28 15.43 -1.08 -2.57
N TYR A 29 16.09 -1.51 -1.49
CA TYR A 29 17.55 -1.38 -1.35
C TYR A 29 18.32 -2.16 -2.41
N SER A 30 17.95 -3.41 -2.69
CA SER A 30 18.63 -4.24 -3.69
C SER A 30 18.55 -3.68 -5.11
N PHE A 31 17.47 -2.94 -5.43
CA PHE A 31 17.28 -2.32 -6.74
C PHE A 31 17.61 -0.83 -6.76
N SER A 32 18.20 -0.28 -5.70
CA SER A 32 18.48 1.15 -5.56
C SER A 32 17.25 2.03 -5.83
N SER A 33 16.06 1.56 -5.44
CA SER A 33 14.81 2.29 -5.65
C SER A 33 14.50 3.18 -4.46
N GLU A 34 14.30 4.47 -4.71
CA GLU A 34 13.82 5.43 -3.71
C GLU A 34 12.30 5.40 -3.57
N CYS A 35 11.58 4.70 -4.46
CA CYS A 35 10.12 4.64 -4.44
C CYS A 35 9.60 3.20 -4.52
N GLY A 36 8.61 2.89 -3.70
CA GLY A 36 7.93 1.61 -3.68
C GLY A 36 6.42 1.77 -3.61
N VAL A 37 5.69 0.81 -4.18
CA VAL A 37 4.21 0.81 -4.14
C VAL A 37 3.74 -0.53 -3.58
N LEU A 38 3.04 -0.47 -2.46
CA LEU A 38 2.44 -1.64 -1.81
C LEU A 38 0.94 -1.66 -2.05
N ILE A 39 0.48 -2.62 -2.83
CA ILE A 39 -0.93 -2.80 -3.21
C ILE A 39 -1.51 -3.99 -2.47
N PHE A 40 -2.69 -3.84 -1.88
CA PHE A 40 -3.39 -4.91 -1.19
C PHE A 40 -4.91 -4.68 -1.21
N PRO A 41 -5.73 -5.74 -1.12
CA PRO A 41 -7.17 -5.59 -0.96
C PRO A 41 -7.50 -4.94 0.38
N HIS A 42 -8.49 -4.05 0.37
CA HIS A 42 -9.02 -3.37 1.55
C HIS A 42 -10.54 -3.47 1.56
N ARG A 43 -11.14 -3.48 2.75
CA ARG A 43 -12.59 -3.63 2.88
C ARG A 43 -13.31 -2.36 2.41
N ASP A 44 -14.21 -2.53 1.45
CA ASP A 44 -15.18 -1.54 0.94
C ASP A 44 -14.60 -0.28 0.27
N THR A 45 -13.73 0.48 0.94
CA THR A 45 -13.22 1.76 0.45
C THR A 45 -11.75 1.69 0.06
N SER A 46 -11.41 2.28 -1.09
CA SER A 46 -10.01 2.42 -1.49
C SER A 46 -9.35 3.56 -0.72
N PHE A 47 -8.05 3.43 -0.43
CA PHE A 47 -7.26 4.52 0.12
C PHE A 47 -5.84 4.52 -0.44
N ILE A 48 -5.21 5.69 -0.37
CA ILE A 48 -3.82 5.91 -0.75
C ILE A 48 -3.13 6.62 0.41
N LYS A 49 -1.98 6.09 0.84
CA LYS A 49 -1.15 6.69 1.88
C LYS A 49 0.30 6.64 1.45
N ILE A 50 1.01 7.76 1.58
CA ILE A 50 2.45 7.82 1.33
C ILE A 50 3.17 7.90 2.67
N ASN A 51 4.16 7.04 2.86
CA ASN A 51 4.97 6.94 4.06
C ASN A 51 6.45 7.10 3.67
N LYS A 52 7.18 7.94 4.40
CA LYS A 52 8.64 8.03 4.28
C LYS A 52 9.29 6.95 5.13
N ILE A 53 10.28 6.25 4.59
CA ILE A 53 11.11 5.31 5.34
C ILE A 53 12.06 6.15 6.21
N LYS A 54 12.06 5.88 7.53
CA LYS A 54 12.86 6.62 8.51
C LYS A 54 14.34 6.64 8.07
N ASP A 55 14.97 7.80 8.20
CA ASP A 55 16.41 7.99 7.93
C ASP A 55 16.87 7.65 6.50
N THR A 56 15.94 7.67 5.53
CA THR A 56 16.25 7.50 4.10
C THR A 56 15.44 8.48 3.25
N ASN A 57 15.76 8.59 1.96
CA ASN A 57 14.91 9.26 0.98
C ASN A 57 13.79 8.37 0.44
N GLY A 58 13.71 7.12 0.91
CA GLY A 58 12.75 6.14 0.44
C GLY A 58 11.30 6.50 0.75
N LEU A 59 10.43 6.40 -0.25
CA LEU A 59 8.99 6.59 -0.13
C LEU A 59 8.25 5.29 -0.44
N ILE A 60 7.29 4.94 0.41
CA ILE A 60 6.39 3.81 0.22
C ILE A 60 4.97 4.35 0.05
N LYS A 61 4.38 4.11 -1.11
CA LYS A 61 2.97 4.38 -1.39
C LYS A 61 2.15 3.12 -1.11
N LYS A 62 1.36 3.16 -0.03
CA LYS A 62 0.37 2.14 0.30
C LYS A 62 -0.92 2.41 -0.46
N VAL A 63 -1.42 1.42 -1.19
CA VAL A 63 -2.66 1.49 -1.96
C VAL A 63 -3.55 0.35 -1.49
N GLY A 64 -4.54 0.67 -0.66
CA GLY A 64 -5.61 -0.25 -0.32
C GLY A 64 -6.67 -0.20 -1.42
N LEU A 65 -6.85 -1.27 -2.18
CA LEU A 65 -7.89 -1.39 -3.18
C LEU A 65 -9.19 -1.82 -2.50
N GLY A 66 -10.19 -0.94 -2.44
CA GLY A 66 -11.50 -1.24 -1.88
C GLY A 66 -12.19 -2.35 -2.68
N ILE A 67 -12.42 -3.49 -2.04
CA ILE A 67 -13.22 -4.58 -2.58
C ILE A 67 -14.61 -4.47 -1.94
N PRO A 68 -15.67 -4.18 -2.71
CA PRO A 68 -17.02 -4.06 -2.17
C PRO A 68 -17.53 -5.43 -1.75
N GLN A 69 -17.70 -5.64 -0.44
CA GLN A 69 -18.17 -6.92 0.12
C GLN A 69 -19.69 -6.94 0.34
N ASN A 70 -20.30 -5.76 0.46
CA ASN A 70 -21.73 -5.61 0.79
C ASN A 70 -22.55 -5.11 -0.41
N VAL A 71 -22.52 -5.86 -1.51
CA VAL A 71 -23.27 -5.54 -2.74
C VAL A 71 -24.21 -6.67 -3.11
N ASP A 72 -25.46 -6.33 -3.38
CA ASP A 72 -26.52 -7.32 -3.58
C ASP A 72 -26.47 -8.03 -4.93
N ASN A 73 -25.66 -7.54 -5.88
CA ASN A 73 -25.53 -8.15 -7.19
C ASN A 73 -24.18 -7.89 -7.87
N PHE A 74 -23.84 -8.77 -8.81
CA PHE A 74 -22.57 -8.75 -9.53
C PHE A 74 -22.42 -7.54 -10.47
N THR A 75 -23.51 -6.98 -10.99
CA THR A 75 -23.45 -5.79 -11.86
C THR A 75 -23.00 -4.57 -11.07
N THR A 76 -23.55 -4.38 -9.87
CA THR A 76 -23.12 -3.33 -8.92
C THR A 76 -21.69 -3.56 -8.47
N PHE A 77 -21.31 -4.80 -8.14
CA PHE A 77 -19.93 -5.17 -7.82
C PHE A 77 -18.96 -4.72 -8.91
N LYS A 78 -19.21 -5.12 -10.17
CA LYS A 78 -18.37 -4.76 -11.32
C LYS A 78 -18.25 -3.25 -11.50
N LYS A 79 -19.36 -2.51 -11.40
CA LYS A 79 -19.36 -1.05 -11.55
C LYS A 79 -18.49 -0.37 -10.49
N ILE A 80 -18.58 -0.81 -9.23
CA ILE A 80 -17.77 -0.27 -8.14
C ILE A 80 -16.30 -0.67 -8.31
N MET A 81 -16.02 -1.93 -8.63
CA MET A 81 -14.65 -2.40 -8.90
C MET A 81 -13.98 -1.63 -10.04
N SER A 82 -14.65 -1.44 -11.18
CA SER A 82 -14.09 -0.67 -12.30
C SER A 82 -13.77 0.78 -11.91
N LYS A 83 -14.59 1.40 -11.05
CA LYS A 83 -14.30 2.74 -10.50
C LYS A 83 -13.07 2.71 -9.60
N ASN A 84 -12.98 1.74 -8.70
CA ASN A 84 -11.88 1.60 -7.74
C ASN A 84 -10.55 1.31 -8.47
N GLU A 85 -10.56 0.45 -9.49
CA GLU A 85 -9.40 0.17 -10.35
C GLU A 85 -8.94 1.41 -11.12
N LYS A 86 -9.87 2.23 -11.63
CA LYS A 86 -9.52 3.48 -12.32
C LYS A 86 -8.81 4.46 -11.39
N VAL A 87 -9.32 4.62 -10.16
CA VAL A 87 -8.66 5.45 -9.13
C VAL A 87 -7.28 4.90 -8.82
N MET A 88 -7.15 3.59 -8.63
CA MET A 88 -5.88 2.93 -8.36
C MET A 88 -4.87 3.14 -9.50
N LYS A 89 -5.25 2.92 -10.76
CA LYS A 89 -4.37 3.12 -11.93
C LYS A 89 -3.82 4.54 -12.00
N ASN A 90 -4.68 5.54 -11.77
CA ASN A 90 -4.26 6.95 -11.73
C ASN A 90 -3.27 7.27 -10.60
N ASN A 91 -3.19 6.41 -9.58
CA ASN A 91 -2.38 6.62 -8.40
C ASN A 91 -1.17 5.66 -8.31
N ILE A 92 -1.06 4.64 -9.15
CA ILE A 92 0.11 3.74 -9.14
C ILE A 92 1.28 4.35 -9.90
N ILE A 93 1.00 5.08 -10.97
CA ILE A 93 2.02 5.78 -11.72
C ILE A 93 2.50 6.94 -10.83
N LEU A 94 3.65 6.74 -10.18
CA LEU A 94 4.45 7.84 -9.65
C LEU A 94 4.83 8.70 -10.85
N THR A 95 4.19 9.85 -11.00
CA THR A 95 4.80 10.92 -11.80
C THR A 95 6.05 11.33 -11.02
N LEU A 96 7.19 10.80 -11.45
CA LEU A 96 8.52 11.27 -11.07
C LEU A 96 8.75 12.64 -11.71
#